data_AF-A0A0B4EWM5-F1
#
_entry.id   AF-A0A0B4EWM5-F1
#
_cell.length_a   1.000
_cell.length_b   1.000
_cell.length_c   1.000
_cell.angle_alpha   90.00
_cell.angle_beta   90.00
_cell.angle_gamma   90.00
#
_symmetry.space_group_name_H-M   'P 1'
#
loop_
_entity.id
_entity.type
_entity.pdbx_description
1 polymer ?
#
loop_
_entity_poly.entity_id
_entity_poly.type
_entity_poly.pdbx_seq_one_letter_code
_entity_poly.pdbx_strand_id
1 'polypeptide(L)' 'MKVSPKAIGLEGKQKIYLLNLKHSPEKIPNLIDTDRVFPAYHMNKKHWITVNLSSDISWNAIEELIQESYDLVNS' A
#
# COMPACT_ATOMS: atom_id res chain seq x y z
N MET A 1 -2.46 -8.57 4.76
CA MET A 1 -2.59 -9.87 4.04
C MET A 1 -1.22 -10.44 3.69
N LYS A 2 -1.06 -11.77 3.61
CA LYS A 2 0.23 -12.42 3.30
C LYS A 2 0.19 -13.07 1.92
N VAL A 3 1.05 -12.66 0.99
CA VAL A 3 0.99 -13.07 -0.43
C VAL A 3 2.36 -13.44 -1.01
N SER A 4 2.35 -14.06 -2.19
CA SER A 4 3.57 -14.21 -3.01
C SER A 4 4.02 -12.85 -3.56
N PRO A 5 5.33 -12.52 -3.58
CA PRO A 5 5.83 -11.25 -4.14
C PRO A 5 5.37 -11.00 -5.58
N LYS A 6 5.27 -12.07 -6.39
CA LYS A 6 4.80 -12.00 -7.79
C LYS A 6 3.41 -11.41 -7.94
N ALA A 7 2.58 -11.47 -6.89
CA ALA A 7 1.23 -10.93 -6.91
C ALA A 7 1.19 -9.41 -7.10
N ILE A 8 2.28 -8.71 -6.77
CA ILE A 8 2.44 -7.26 -6.96
C ILE A 8 3.61 -6.92 -7.89
N GLY A 9 4.10 -7.89 -8.68
CA GLY A 9 5.18 -7.68 -9.64
C GLY A 9 6.60 -7.79 -9.07
N LEU A 10 6.76 -8.17 -7.79
CA LEU A 10 8.07 -8.38 -7.19
C LEU A 10 8.57 -9.81 -7.38
N GLU A 11 9.88 -10.00 -7.31
CA GLU A 11 10.51 -11.32 -7.22
C GLU A 11 10.67 -11.77 -5.77
N GLY A 12 10.81 -13.08 -5.57
CA GLY A 12 11.05 -13.67 -4.25
C GLY A 12 10.24 -14.94 -4.01
N LYS A 13 10.77 -15.79 -3.13
CA LYS A 13 10.14 -17.07 -2.73
C LYS A 13 9.37 -16.96 -1.42
N GLN A 14 9.77 -16.05 -0.55
CA GLN A 14 9.12 -15.85 0.74
C GLN A 14 7.90 -14.96 0.59
N LYS A 15 6.81 -15.34 1.25
CA LYS A 15 5.60 -14.52 1.24
C LYS A 15 5.83 -13.22 2.01
N ILE A 16 5.31 -12.12 1.47
CA ILE A 16 5.37 -10.76 2.02
C ILE A 16 4.03 -10.36 2.63
N TYR A 17 4.08 -9.37 3.53
CA TYR A 17 2.89 -8.79 4.14
C TYR A 17 2.52 -7.48 3.45
N LEU A 18 1.26 -7.40 3.03
CA LEU A 18 0.68 -6.22 2.39
C LEU A 18 -0.43 -5.62 3.26
N LEU A 19 -0.58 -4.31 3.17
CA LEU A 19 -1.66 -3.54 3.79
C LEU A 19 -2.34 -2.67 2.73
N ASN A 20 -3.65 -2.83 2.57
CA ASN A 20 -4.42 -1.97 1.67
C ASN A 20 -4.95 -0.77 2.46
N LEU A 21 -4.74 0.43 1.93
CA LEU A 21 -5.19 1.68 2.54
C LEU A 21 -5.98 2.49 1.52
N LYS A 22 -7.04 3.14 1.98
CA LYS A 22 -7.88 3.99 1.14
C LYS A 22 -7.19 5.34 1.01
N HIS A 23 -7.19 5.90 -0.18
CA HIS A 23 -6.69 7.25 -0.40
C HIS A 23 -7.50 8.00 -1.44
N SER A 24 -7.25 9.29 -1.54
CA SER A 24 -7.94 10.14 -2.49
C SER A 24 -7.30 9.97 -3.87
N PRO A 25 -8.10 9.86 -4.94
CA PRO A 25 -7.59 9.55 -6.28
C PRO A 25 -6.47 10.49 -6.75
N GLU A 26 -6.52 11.75 -6.35
CA GLU A 26 -5.55 12.78 -6.69
C GLU A 26 -4.19 12.62 -5.98
N LYS A 27 -4.16 11.98 -4.81
CA LYS A 27 -2.91 11.73 -4.07
C LYS A 27 -2.21 10.45 -4.52
N ILE A 28 -2.97 9.44 -4.98
CA ILE A 28 -2.43 8.11 -5.33
C ILE A 28 -1.19 8.18 -6.23
N PRO A 29 -1.16 8.94 -7.35
CA PRO A 29 0.00 8.95 -8.23
C PRO A 29 1.32 9.36 -7.55
N ASN A 30 1.25 10.21 -6.52
CA ASN A 30 2.42 10.69 -5.79
C ASN A 30 2.90 9.72 -4.71
N LEU A 31 2.08 8.72 -4.36
CA LEU A 31 2.39 7.76 -3.31
C LEU A 31 3.00 6.48 -3.86
N ILE A 32 2.78 6.17 -5.15
CA ILE A 32 3.33 4.97 -5.77
C ILE A 32 4.84 5.15 -5.96
N ASP A 33 5.63 4.29 -5.32
CA ASP A 33 7.09 4.24 -5.48
C ASP A 33 7.62 2.90 -6.01
N THR A 34 6.74 1.93 -6.28
CA THR A 34 7.03 0.61 -6.89
C THR A 34 7.99 -0.31 -6.13
N ASP A 35 8.49 0.09 -4.97
CA ASP A 35 9.29 -0.73 -4.07
C ASP A 35 8.56 -0.98 -2.73
N ARG A 36 7.90 0.06 -2.20
CA ARG A 36 7.23 0.07 -0.89
C ARG A 36 5.72 0.24 -1.04
N VAL A 37 5.29 1.05 -1.99
CA VAL A 37 3.88 1.37 -2.24
C VAL A 37 3.51 1.10 -3.69
N PHE A 38 2.47 0.30 -3.87
CA PHE A 38 2.02 -0.24 -5.16
C PHE A 38 0.58 0.16 -5.44
N PRO A 39 0.16 0.12 -6.73
CA PRO A 39 -1.26 0.14 -7.06
C PRO A 39 -2.04 -0.90 -6.26
N ALA A 40 -3.31 -0.63 -5.97
CA ALA A 40 -4.15 -1.51 -5.16
C ALA A 40 -4.13 -2.98 -5.63
N TYR A 41 -3.91 -3.88 -4.68
CA TYR A 41 -4.03 -5.32 -4.83
C TYR A 41 -5.42 -5.75 -4.34
N HIS A 42 -6.21 -6.39 -5.21
CA HIS A 42 -7.64 -6.73 -5.06
C HIS A 42 -8.63 -5.58 -4.84
N MET A 43 -8.17 -4.38 -4.48
CA MET A 43 -9.04 -3.21 -4.28
C MET A 43 -9.08 -2.31 -5.52
N ASN A 44 -10.00 -1.33 -5.52
CA ASN A 44 -10.13 -0.37 -6.60
C ASN A 44 -8.89 0.55 -6.67
N LYS A 45 -8.10 0.42 -7.74
CA LYS A 45 -6.85 1.18 -7.96
C LYS A 45 -7.04 2.71 -8.00
N LYS A 46 -8.26 3.20 -8.22
CA LYS A 46 -8.58 4.64 -8.17
C LYS A 46 -8.64 5.18 -6.73
N HIS A 47 -8.88 4.35 -5.74
CA HIS A 47 -9.18 4.79 -4.36
C HIS A 47 -8.33 4.10 -3.30
N TRP A 48 -7.44 3.20 -3.69
CA TRP A 48 -6.69 2.38 -2.76
C TRP A 48 -5.24 2.25 -3.22
N ILE A 49 -4.36 2.08 -2.25
CA ILE A 49 -2.95 1.72 -2.42
C ILE A 49 -2.66 0.43 -1.67
N THR A 50 -1.54 -0.21 -2.02
CA THR A 50 -1.01 -1.38 -1.31
C THR A 50 0.36 -1.04 -0.75
N VAL A 51 0.53 -1.11 0.55
CA VAL A 51 1.83 -0.93 1.22
C VAL A 51 2.45 -2.30 1.47
N ASN A 52 3.70 -2.48 1.05
CA ASN A 52 4.52 -3.65 1.36
C ASN A 52 5.18 -3.49 2.72
N LEU A 53 4.59 -4.10 3.76
CA LEU A 53 5.12 -4.09 5.14
C LEU A 53 6.37 -4.95 5.32
N SER A 54 6.80 -5.67 4.28
CA SER A 54 8.06 -6.43 4.27
C SER A 54 9.18 -5.68 3.53
N SER A 55 8.93 -4.44 3.10
CA SER A 55 9.95 -3.53 2.56
C SER A 55 10.70 -2.80 3.69
N ASP A 56 11.57 -1.86 3.31
CA ASP A 56 12.29 -0.96 4.20
C ASP A 56 11.50 0.32 4.54
N ILE A 57 10.19 0.37 4.27
CA ILE A 57 9.33 1.50 4.66
C ILE A 57 9.37 1.71 6.18
N SER A 58 9.49 2.97 6.61
CA SER A 58 9.56 3.31 8.02
C SER A 58 8.20 3.18 8.72
N TRP A 59 8.22 2.90 10.03
CA TRP A 59 7.01 2.86 10.84
C TRP A 59 6.24 4.19 10.82
N ASN A 60 6.94 5.32 10.92
CA ASN A 60 6.30 6.64 10.86
C ASN A 60 5.54 6.85 9.55
N ALA A 61 6.12 6.43 8.40
CA ALA A 61 5.43 6.54 7.12
C ALA A 61 4.20 5.61 7.05
N ILE A 62 4.28 4.41 7.61
CA ILE A 62 3.13 3.50 7.71
C ILE A 62 2.02 4.14 8.55
N GLU A 63 2.36 4.72 9.71
CA GLU A 63 1.41 5.37 10.61
C GLU A 63 0.73 6.57 9.95
N GLU A 64 1.49 7.41 9.24
CA GLU A 64 0.95 8.53 8.47
C GLU A 64 -0.06 8.06 7.41
N LEU A 65 0.30 7.05 6.60
CA LEU A 65 -0.60 6.50 5.58
C LEU A 65 -1.87 5.89 6.19
N ILE A 66 -1.77 5.25 7.36
CA ILE A 66 -2.92 4.71 8.09
C ILE A 66 -3.82 5.86 8.57
N GLN A 67 -3.23 6.91 9.15
CA GLN A 67 -3.98 8.06 9.65
C GLN A 67 -4.72 8.76 8.50
N GLU A 68 -4.05 9.02 7.38
CA GLU A 68 -4.69 9.62 6.20
C GLU A 68 -5.85 8.76 5.66
N SER A 69 -5.69 7.44 5.66
CA SER A 69 -6.75 6.51 5.25
C SER A 69 -7.94 6.52 6.22
N TYR A 70 -7.69 6.69 7.52
CA TYR A 70 -8.71 6.77 8.56
C TYR A 70 -9.49 8.08 8.46
N ASP A 71 -8.80 9.20 8.29
CA ASP A 71 -9.41 10.53 8.19
C ASP A 71 -10.34 10.64 6.97
N LEU A 72 -9.99 9.96 5.86
CA LEU A 72 -10.80 9.92 4.64
C LEU A 72 -12.18 9.25 4.80
N VAL A 73 -12.39 8.45 5.86
CA VAL A 73 -13.66 7.72 6.07
C VAL A 73 -14.44 8.19 7.30
N ASN A 74 -13.81 8.97 8.18
CA ASN A 74 -14.45 9.54 9.37
C ASN A 74 -14.68 11.05 9.25
N SER A 75 -14.57 11.59 8.04
CA SER A 75 -14.93 12.98 7.69
C SER A 75 -16.37 13.11 7.18
#